data_AF-A0A2K3LMC6-F1
#
_entry.id   AF-A0A2K3LMC6-F1
#
_cell.length_a   1.000
_cell.length_b   1.000
_cell.length_c   1.000
_cell.angle_alpha   90.00
_cell.angle_beta   90.00
_cell.angle_gamma   90.00
#
_symmetry.space_group_name_H-M   'P 1'
#
loop_
_entity.id
_entity.type
_entity.pdbx_description
1 polymer ?
#
loop_
_entity_poly.entity_id
_entity_poly.type
_entity_poly.pdbx_seq_one_letter_code
_entity_poly.pdbx_strand_id
1 'polypeptide(L)'
;MGVYNIIHSFETDLSSLLFNPTLEFEAVDNTIMRRVSDLEWMCNVLPKMDLMKNFVSNWVAVSSKILLIIEDKKFDHVMWGLKVKLIEVTCKVLEAVSYGSVIVPAPSRVQLLKTWFPYVRKMKPLLDSKAVEETSFAYKMDEDLCQAIEGAIVSLVLTLPSNDQADILADWIGSREVGYPDLSEAFEVWSYRSKSAKRRLVEGLHGHSDEAISS
;
A
#
# COMPACT_ATOMS: atom_id res chain seq x y z
N MET A 1 12.84 21.08 12.23
CA MET A 1 13.33 19.81 11.64
C MET A 1 12.29 19.40 10.59
N GLY A 2 12.66 19.26 9.32
CA GLY A 2 11.68 19.07 8.23
C GLY A 2 11.19 17.63 8.09
N VAL A 3 10.03 17.42 7.45
CA VAL A 3 9.42 16.09 7.19
C VAL A 3 10.41 15.13 6.52
N TYR A 4 11.16 15.64 5.53
CA TYR A 4 12.22 14.89 4.84
C TYR A 4 13.27 14.33 5.80
N ASN A 5 13.77 15.15 6.73
CA ASN A 5 14.84 14.74 7.65
C ASN A 5 14.39 13.61 8.57
N ILE A 6 13.12 13.57 8.97
CA ILE A 6 12.58 12.53 9.85
C ILE A 6 12.47 11.20 9.09
N ILE A 7 11.90 11.22 7.88
CA ILE A 7 11.80 10.02 7.03
C ILE A 7 13.19 9.50 6.66
N HIS A 8 14.10 10.39 6.27
CA HIS A 8 15.47 10.01 5.92
C HIS A 8 16.24 9.46 7.13
N SER A 9 16.08 10.05 8.31
CA SER A 9 16.67 9.51 9.55
C SER A 9 16.14 8.12 9.85
N PHE A 10 14.83 7.91 9.74
CA PHE A 10 14.22 6.59 9.92
C PHE A 10 14.79 5.57 8.93
N GLU A 11 14.86 5.92 7.64
CA GLU A 11 15.40 5.06 6.60
C GLU A 11 16.89 4.73 6.80
N THR A 12 17.67 5.70 7.28
CA THR A 12 19.10 5.50 7.62
C THR A 12 19.24 4.56 8.82
N ASP A 13 18.47 4.80 9.88
CA ASP A 13 18.45 3.96 11.09
C ASP A 13 18.02 2.53 10.71
N LEU A 14 16.99 2.37 9.87
CA LEU A 14 16.52 1.09 9.35
C LEU A 14 17.61 0.38 8.52
N SER A 15 18.32 1.12 7.67
CA SER A 15 19.41 0.57 6.86
C SER A 15 20.56 0.05 7.73
N SER A 16 20.84 0.72 8.85
CA SER A 16 21.90 0.31 9.78
C SER A 16 21.62 -1.06 10.42
N LEU A 17 20.36 -1.47 10.54
CA LEU A 17 19.96 -2.77 11.09
C LEU A 17 20.58 -3.95 10.34
N LEU A 18 20.73 -3.83 9.01
CA LEU A 18 21.31 -4.89 8.19
C LEU A 18 22.79 -5.17 8.51
N PHE A 19 23.49 -4.18 9.05
CA PHE A 19 24.93 -4.22 9.31
C PHE A 19 25.28 -4.54 10.77
N ASN A 20 24.31 -4.61 11.68
CA ASN A 20 24.56 -4.92 13.09
C ASN A 20 24.64 -6.44 13.32
N PRO A 21 25.80 -6.99 13.72
CA PRO A 21 26.01 -8.43 13.85
C PRO A 21 25.61 -9.04 15.21
N THR A 22 25.22 -8.21 16.19
CA THR A 22 25.08 -8.66 17.59
C THR A 22 23.88 -8.02 18.30
N LEU A 23 22.97 -8.90 18.75
CA LEU A 23 22.13 -8.95 19.97
C LEU A 23 21.77 -7.70 20.82
N GLU A 24 22.05 -6.47 20.42
CA GLU A 24 21.40 -5.26 20.97
C GLU A 24 20.05 -4.98 20.29
N PHE A 25 19.36 -6.05 19.87
CA PHE A 25 18.08 -5.94 19.20
C PHE A 25 17.10 -5.11 20.01
N GLU A 26 17.09 -5.18 21.34
CA GLU A 26 16.11 -4.47 22.16
C GLU A 26 16.29 -2.94 22.18
N ALA A 27 17.52 -2.44 22.33
CA ALA A 27 17.77 -0.98 22.32
C ALA A 27 17.59 -0.37 20.93
N VAL A 28 18.03 -1.11 19.91
CA VAL A 28 17.87 -0.74 18.51
C VAL A 28 16.41 -0.82 18.08
N ASP A 29 15.67 -1.85 18.51
CA ASP A 29 14.23 -2.03 18.30
C ASP A 29 13.45 -0.89 18.97
N ASN A 30 13.75 -0.54 20.22
CA ASN A 30 13.14 0.61 20.89
C ASN A 30 13.37 1.93 20.13
N THR A 31 14.57 2.12 19.58
CA THR A 31 14.91 3.32 18.82
C THR A 31 14.12 3.38 17.51
N ILE A 32 14.14 2.32 16.71
CA ILE A 32 13.44 2.27 15.42
C ILE A 32 11.91 2.29 15.62
N MET A 33 11.41 1.65 16.68
CA MET A 33 10.00 1.69 17.06
C MET A 33 9.54 3.10 17.41
N ARG A 34 10.36 3.85 18.15
CA ARG A 34 10.07 5.27 18.43
C ARG A 34 10.04 6.08 17.13
N ARG A 35 11.01 5.88 16.23
CA ARG A 35 11.07 6.59 14.95
C ARG A 35 9.85 6.34 14.08
N VAL A 36 9.42 5.08 13.93
CA VAL A 36 8.22 4.76 13.14
C VAL A 36 6.93 5.27 13.81
N SER A 37 6.89 5.32 15.15
CA SER A 37 5.78 5.93 15.89
C SER A 37 5.73 7.45 15.68
N ASP A 38 6.89 8.12 15.60
CA ASP A 38 6.95 9.55 15.23
C ASP A 38 6.36 9.77 13.82
N LEU A 39 6.64 8.87 12.87
CA LEU A 39 6.07 8.93 11.51
C LEU A 39 4.56 8.72 11.49
N GLU A 40 4.04 7.76 12.27
CA GLU A 40 2.60 7.53 12.43
C GLU A 40 1.91 8.75 13.03
N TRP A 41 2.47 9.29 14.12
CA TRP A 41 1.99 10.52 14.74
C TRP A 41 2.00 11.70 13.75
N MET A 42 3.05 11.85 12.95
CA MET A 42 3.12 12.88 11.92
C MET A 42 1.97 12.78 10.92
N CYS A 43 1.53 11.57 10.54
CA CYS A 43 0.38 11.39 9.65
C CYS A 43 -0.92 11.98 10.23
N ASN A 44 -1.03 12.08 11.56
CA ASN A 44 -2.19 12.70 12.23
C ASN A 44 -2.08 14.22 12.38
N VAL A 45 -0.87 14.78 12.28
CA VAL A 45 -0.60 16.22 12.47
C VAL A 45 -0.45 16.96 11.15
N LEU A 46 0.30 16.41 10.20
CA LEU A 46 0.63 17.07 8.94
C LEU A 46 -0.59 17.45 8.07
N PRO A 47 -1.71 16.69 8.06
CA PRO A 47 -2.92 17.14 7.35
C PRO A 47 -3.45 18.47 7.87
N LYS A 48 -3.34 18.73 9.18
CA LYS A 48 -3.79 19.98 9.81
C LYS A 48 -2.89 21.17 9.48
N MET A 49 -1.73 20.91 8.90
CA MET A 49 -0.71 21.90 8.55
C MET A 49 -0.51 22.03 7.03
N ASP A 50 -1.32 21.34 6.21
CA ASP A 50 -1.15 21.25 4.75
C ASP A 50 0.25 20.75 4.31
N LEU A 51 0.87 19.90 5.12
CA LEU A 51 2.21 19.34 4.87
C LEU A 51 2.18 17.85 4.51
N MET A 52 0.99 17.24 4.46
CA MET A 52 0.83 15.80 4.17
C MET A 52 1.34 15.43 2.78
N LYS A 53 1.25 16.33 1.79
CA LYS A 53 1.79 16.11 0.45
C LYS A 53 3.30 15.81 0.45
N ASN A 54 4.06 16.52 1.28
CA ASN A 54 5.50 16.30 1.40
C ASN A 54 5.79 14.94 2.05
N PHE A 55 4.98 14.54 3.02
CA PHE A 55 5.11 13.21 3.64
C PHE A 55 4.85 12.11 2.63
N VAL A 56 3.72 12.16 1.91
CA VAL A 56 3.35 11.17 0.88
C VAL A 56 4.44 11.05 -0.18
N SER A 57 4.94 12.18 -0.71
CA SER A 57 5.99 12.16 -1.72
C SER A 57 7.27 11.49 -1.24
N ASN A 58 7.69 11.78 -0.01
CA ASN A 58 8.89 11.18 0.57
C ASN A 58 8.66 9.70 0.90
N TRP A 59 7.49 9.34 1.43
CA TRP A 59 7.13 7.95 1.72
C TRP A 59 7.18 7.10 0.46
N VAL A 60 6.56 7.53 -0.64
CA VAL A 60 6.60 6.85 -1.93
C VAL A 60 8.05 6.64 -2.40
N ALA A 61 8.92 7.66 -2.23
CA ALA A 61 10.32 7.58 -2.65
C ALA A 61 11.14 6.54 -1.85
N VAL A 62 10.91 6.41 -0.53
CA VAL A 62 11.68 5.48 0.32
C VAL A 62 11.05 4.10 0.47
N SER A 63 9.78 3.93 0.10
CA SER A 63 8.99 2.71 0.34
C SER A 63 9.68 1.43 -0.14
N SER A 64 10.18 1.42 -1.37
CA SER A 64 10.84 0.23 -1.93
C SER A 64 12.10 -0.14 -1.16
N LYS A 65 12.87 0.85 -0.69
CA LYS A 65 14.06 0.61 0.13
C LYS A 65 13.71 0.08 1.52
N ILE A 66 12.66 0.62 2.14
CA ILE A 66 12.14 0.15 3.43
C ILE A 66 11.76 -1.34 3.31
N LEU A 67 10.96 -1.70 2.30
CA LEU A 67 10.52 -3.08 2.11
C LEU A 67 11.68 -4.04 1.83
N LEU A 68 12.65 -3.62 1.02
CA LEU A 68 13.86 -4.41 0.75
C LEU A 68 14.61 -4.75 2.05
N ILE A 69 14.65 -3.83 3.02
CA ILE A 69 15.29 -4.07 4.31
C ILE A 69 14.44 -5.00 5.18
N ILE A 70 13.16 -4.70 5.39
CA ILE A 70 12.33 -5.43 6.36
C ILE A 70 11.88 -6.82 5.87
N GLU A 71 11.97 -7.09 4.57
CA GLU A 71 11.78 -8.40 3.97
C GLU A 71 13.09 -9.19 3.83
N ASP A 72 14.21 -8.68 4.35
CA ASP A 72 15.43 -9.48 4.48
C ASP A 72 15.18 -10.67 5.42
N LYS A 73 15.74 -11.83 5.06
CA LYS A 73 15.58 -13.09 5.80
C LYS A 73 15.99 -12.97 7.27
N LYS A 74 16.90 -12.05 7.61
CA LYS A 74 17.27 -11.75 8.99
C LYS A 74 16.08 -11.32 9.85
N PHE A 75 15.06 -10.72 9.24
CA PHE A 75 13.90 -10.18 9.93
C PHE A 75 12.64 -11.04 9.80
N ASP A 76 12.67 -12.17 9.09
CA ASP A 76 11.47 -12.99 8.79
C ASP A 76 10.63 -13.29 10.04
N HIS A 77 11.27 -13.58 11.17
CA HIS A 77 10.61 -13.99 12.41
C HIS A 77 10.74 -13.01 13.59
N VAL A 78 11.25 -11.80 13.34
CA VAL A 78 11.46 -10.77 14.38
C VAL A 78 10.82 -9.43 13.98
N MET A 79 10.83 -8.47 14.90
CA MET A 79 10.40 -7.08 14.67
C MET A 79 8.95 -6.95 14.18
N TRP A 80 8.06 -7.82 14.66
CA TRP A 80 6.64 -7.83 14.29
C TRP A 80 5.95 -6.49 14.56
N GLY A 81 6.32 -5.81 15.66
CA GLY A 81 5.83 -4.48 15.97
C GLY A 81 6.18 -3.45 14.90
N LEU A 82 7.42 -3.45 14.41
CA LEU A 82 7.85 -2.57 13.32
C LEU A 82 7.09 -2.87 12.03
N LYS A 83 6.94 -4.16 11.69
CA LYS A 83 6.21 -4.60 10.49
C LYS A 83 4.75 -4.11 10.50
N VAL A 84 4.05 -4.25 11.63
CA VAL A 84 2.67 -3.75 11.79
C VAL A 84 2.65 -2.21 11.74
N LYS A 85 3.57 -1.53 12.44
CA LYS A 85 3.58 -0.07 12.47
C LYS A 85 3.87 0.55 11.10
N LEU A 86 4.70 -0.09 10.27
CA LEU A 86 4.91 0.30 8.87
C LEU A 86 3.62 0.16 8.02
N ILE A 87 2.81 -0.86 8.29
CA ILE A 87 1.50 -1.03 7.65
C ILE A 87 0.54 0.08 8.09
N GLU A 88 0.52 0.45 9.37
CA GLU A 88 -0.29 1.57 9.87
C GLU A 88 0.09 2.91 9.20
N VAL A 89 1.39 3.24 9.15
CA VAL A 89 1.87 4.45 8.45
C VAL A 89 1.46 4.43 6.97
N THR A 90 1.62 3.28 6.33
CA THR A 90 1.22 3.11 4.92
C THR A 90 -0.28 3.24 4.73
N CYS A 91 -1.10 2.74 5.65
CA CYS A 91 -2.55 2.93 5.63
C CYS A 91 -2.89 4.42 5.61
N LYS A 92 -2.27 5.22 6.49
CA LYS A 92 -2.51 6.67 6.51
C LYS A 92 -2.11 7.37 5.22
N VAL A 93 -1.01 6.91 4.58
CA VAL A 93 -0.60 7.41 3.27
C VAL A 93 -1.60 7.01 2.18
N LEU A 94 -2.06 5.75 2.19
CA LEU A 94 -3.07 5.26 1.25
C LEU A 94 -4.38 6.06 1.39
N GLU A 95 -4.91 6.21 2.60
CA GLU A 95 -6.12 7.00 2.90
C GLU A 95 -6.01 8.44 2.41
N ALA A 96 -4.87 9.10 2.69
CA ALA A 96 -4.65 10.48 2.26
C ALA A 96 -4.69 10.63 0.74
N VAL A 97 -4.16 9.65 0.00
CA VAL A 97 -4.14 9.67 -1.46
C VAL A 97 -5.48 9.23 -2.05
N SER A 98 -6.09 8.18 -1.52
CA SER A 98 -7.33 7.58 -2.04
C SER A 98 -8.54 8.48 -1.85
N TYR A 99 -8.61 9.21 -0.73
CA TYR A 99 -9.71 10.13 -0.42
C TYR A 99 -9.45 11.56 -0.89
N GLY A 100 -8.38 11.78 -1.67
CA GLY A 100 -8.12 13.06 -2.33
C GLY A 100 -7.61 14.18 -1.41
N SER A 101 -7.25 13.88 -0.16
CA SER A 101 -6.58 14.85 0.74
C SER A 101 -5.17 15.20 0.24
N VAL A 102 -4.52 14.28 -0.47
CA VAL A 102 -3.27 14.52 -1.16
C VAL A 102 -3.38 14.06 -2.62
N ILE A 103 -3.24 15.01 -3.53
CA ILE A 103 -3.26 14.72 -4.97
C ILE A 103 -1.83 14.43 -5.44
N VAL A 104 -1.61 13.23 -5.99
CA VAL A 104 -0.37 12.82 -6.64
C VAL A 104 -0.63 12.25 -8.03
N PRO A 105 0.36 12.30 -8.95
CA PRO A 105 0.22 11.75 -10.30
C PRO A 105 -0.10 10.25 -10.31
N ALA A 106 -0.75 9.78 -11.37
CA ALA A 106 -1.08 8.36 -11.53
C ALA A 106 0.12 7.41 -11.37
N PRO A 107 1.32 7.70 -11.93
CA PRO A 107 2.49 6.85 -11.71
C PRO A 107 2.86 6.66 -10.23
N SER A 108 2.75 7.72 -9.42
CA SER A 108 3.03 7.64 -7.98
C SER A 108 1.99 6.78 -7.24
N ARG A 109 0.71 6.85 -7.64
CA ARG A 109 -0.37 6.00 -7.10
C ARG A 109 -0.15 4.53 -7.45
N VAL A 110 0.24 4.25 -8.70
CA VAL A 110 0.61 2.90 -9.16
C VAL A 110 1.81 2.37 -8.39
N GLN A 111 2.87 3.18 -8.23
CA GLN A 111 4.06 2.79 -7.47
C GLN A 111 3.71 2.46 -6.02
N LEU A 112 2.89 3.29 -5.37
CA LEU A 112 2.44 3.07 -3.99
C LEU A 112 1.75 1.71 -3.86
N LEU A 113 0.79 1.41 -4.75
CA LEU A 113 0.08 0.13 -4.77
C LEU A 113 1.02 -1.04 -5.07
N LYS A 114 1.79 -1.00 -6.16
CA LYS A 114 2.70 -2.10 -6.55
C LYS A 114 3.76 -2.39 -5.49
N THR A 115 4.12 -1.40 -4.68
CA THR A 115 5.09 -1.57 -3.58
C THR A 115 4.43 -2.19 -2.35
N TRP A 116 3.35 -1.61 -1.84
CA TRP A 116 2.80 -1.99 -0.53
C TRP A 116 1.74 -3.08 -0.57
N PHE A 117 1.00 -3.21 -1.67
CA PHE A 117 -0.07 -4.20 -1.78
C PHE A 117 0.42 -5.65 -1.63
N PRO A 118 1.54 -6.08 -2.28
CA PRO A 118 2.07 -7.43 -2.07
C PRO A 118 2.52 -7.67 -0.63
N TYR A 119 3.16 -6.67 -0.01
CA TYR A 119 3.66 -6.76 1.36
C TYR A 119 2.51 -6.91 2.36
N VAL A 120 1.48 -6.06 2.26
CA VAL A 120 0.31 -6.11 3.15
C VAL A 120 -0.44 -7.45 3.01
N ARG A 121 -0.62 -7.92 1.77
CA ARG A 121 -1.18 -9.25 1.49
C ARG A 121 -0.39 -10.37 2.16
N LYS A 122 0.94 -10.34 2.06
CA LYS A 122 1.82 -11.34 2.68
C LYS A 122 1.75 -11.30 4.20
N MET A 123 1.69 -10.12 4.79
CA MET A 123 1.79 -9.94 6.24
C MET A 123 0.53 -10.36 7.00
N LYS A 124 -0.67 -10.09 6.47
CA LYS A 124 -1.92 -10.43 7.17
C LYS A 124 -2.00 -11.90 7.61
N PRO A 125 -1.88 -12.91 6.72
CA PRO A 125 -1.95 -14.32 7.12
C PRO A 125 -0.79 -14.74 8.02
N LEU A 126 0.40 -14.14 7.87
CA LEU A 126 1.54 -14.42 8.75
C LEU A 126 1.26 -13.96 10.20
N LEU A 127 0.72 -12.76 10.36
CA LEU A 127 0.34 -12.22 11.67
C LEU A 127 -0.81 -13.02 12.29
N ASP A 128 -1.80 -13.42 11.49
CA ASP A 128 -2.91 -14.25 11.96
C ASP A 128 -2.44 -15.62 12.43
N SER A 129 -1.60 -16.30 11.63
CA SER A 129 -1.01 -17.59 12.01
C SER A 129 -0.23 -17.46 13.32
N LYS A 130 0.54 -16.38 13.47
CA LYS A 130 1.34 -16.14 14.67
C LYS A 130 0.48 -15.86 15.90
N ALA A 131 -0.62 -15.12 15.74
CA ALA A 131 -1.58 -14.87 16.80
C ALA A 131 -2.33 -16.14 17.26
N VAL A 132 -2.50 -17.12 16.35
CA VAL A 132 -3.08 -18.43 16.69
C VAL A 132 -2.05 -19.31 17.43
N GLU A 133 -0.79 -19.30 16.99
CA GLU A 133 0.30 -20.07 17.61
C GLU A 133 0.67 -19.57 19.02
N GLU A 134 0.72 -18.24 19.20
CA GLU A 134 1.20 -17.59 20.41
C GLU A 134 0.10 -16.72 21.02
N THR A 135 -0.55 -17.21 22.08
CA THR A 135 -1.68 -16.51 22.73
C THR A 135 -1.32 -15.12 23.28
N SER A 136 -0.04 -14.88 23.57
CA SER A 136 0.49 -13.58 24.03
C SER A 136 0.94 -12.66 22.89
N PHE A 137 0.78 -13.05 21.63
CA PHE A 137 1.24 -12.28 20.48
C PHE A 137 0.37 -11.04 20.28
N ALA A 138 0.94 -9.87 20.55
CA ALA A 138 0.21 -8.60 20.57
C ALA A 138 0.13 -7.91 19.20
N TYR A 139 0.90 -8.36 18.21
CA TYR A 139 1.07 -7.67 16.93
C TYR A 139 0.09 -8.22 15.90
N LYS A 140 -0.98 -7.49 15.60
CA LYS A 140 -1.96 -7.92 14.61
C LYS A 140 -2.47 -6.73 13.80
N MET A 141 -2.95 -7.03 12.60
CA MET A 141 -3.80 -6.10 11.87
C MET A 141 -5.22 -6.32 12.36
N ASP A 142 -5.74 -5.38 13.14
CA ASP A 142 -7.13 -5.43 13.57
C ASP A 142 -8.10 -5.19 12.40
N GLU A 143 -9.39 -5.42 12.65
CA GLU A 143 -10.42 -5.33 11.64
C GLU A 143 -10.52 -3.92 11.05
N ASP A 144 -10.40 -2.89 11.90
CA ASP A 144 -10.44 -1.48 11.49
C ASP A 144 -9.29 -1.15 10.53
N LEU A 145 -8.06 -1.55 10.85
CA LEU A 145 -6.90 -1.38 9.97
C LEU A 145 -7.07 -2.15 8.66
N CYS A 146 -7.62 -3.36 8.72
CA CYS A 146 -7.84 -4.18 7.52
C CYS A 146 -8.83 -3.52 6.56
N GLN A 147 -9.98 -3.07 7.08
CA GLN A 147 -11.03 -2.39 6.32
C GLN A 147 -10.54 -1.06 5.77
N ALA A 148 -9.79 -0.28 6.56
CA ALA A 148 -9.23 0.99 6.11
C ALA A 148 -8.27 0.82 4.92
N ILE A 149 -7.38 -0.17 4.99
CA ILE A 149 -6.46 -0.49 3.88
C ILE A 149 -7.23 -0.96 2.66
N GLU A 150 -8.18 -1.88 2.82
CA GLU A 150 -8.95 -2.44 1.71
C GLU A 150 -9.73 -1.35 0.98
N GLY A 151 -10.49 -0.52 1.73
CA GLY A 151 -11.23 0.60 1.17
C GLY A 151 -10.33 1.62 0.48
N ALA A 152 -9.17 1.93 1.08
CA ALA A 152 -8.20 2.85 0.47
C ALA A 152 -7.62 2.29 -0.83
N ILE A 153 -7.28 1.00 -0.88
CA ILE A 153 -6.75 0.35 -2.09
C ILE A 153 -7.83 0.26 -3.18
N VAL A 154 -9.05 -0.17 -2.85
CA VAL A 154 -10.19 -0.24 -3.79
C VAL A 154 -10.43 1.14 -4.40
N SER A 155 -10.57 2.17 -3.57
CA SER A 155 -10.75 3.55 -4.03
C SER A 155 -9.59 3.99 -4.93
N LEU A 156 -8.35 3.75 -4.50
CA LEU A 156 -7.16 4.17 -5.24
C LEU A 156 -7.08 3.49 -6.61
N VAL A 157 -7.32 2.17 -6.70
CA VAL A 157 -7.36 1.41 -7.96
C VAL A 157 -8.39 2.02 -8.90
N LEU A 158 -9.60 2.30 -8.43
CA LEU A 158 -10.68 2.84 -9.26
C LEU A 158 -10.39 4.23 -9.86
N THR A 159 -9.41 4.95 -9.31
CA THR A 159 -8.95 6.25 -9.84
C THR A 159 -7.83 6.15 -10.87
N LEU A 160 -7.25 4.97 -11.10
CA LEU A 160 -6.14 4.77 -12.04
C LEU A 160 -6.61 4.72 -13.51
N PRO A 161 -5.72 4.90 -14.49
CA PRO A 161 -5.97 4.54 -15.88
C PRO A 161 -6.39 3.08 -16.04
N SER A 162 -7.23 2.78 -17.04
CA SER A 162 -7.83 1.45 -17.23
C SER A 162 -6.81 0.31 -17.38
N ASN A 163 -5.66 0.56 -18.01
CA ASN A 163 -4.59 -0.43 -18.16
C ASN A 163 -3.89 -0.71 -16.83
N ASP A 164 -3.60 0.33 -16.05
CA ASP A 164 -3.00 0.17 -14.72
C ASP A 164 -3.95 -0.58 -13.77
N GLN A 165 -5.27 -0.33 -13.86
CA GLN A 165 -6.28 -1.12 -13.15
C GLN A 165 -6.21 -2.60 -13.54
N ALA A 166 -6.15 -2.87 -14.85
CA ALA A 166 -6.11 -4.24 -15.37
C ALA A 166 -4.89 -5.01 -14.85
N ASP A 167 -3.72 -4.38 -14.86
CA ASP A 167 -2.47 -4.99 -14.36
C ASP A 167 -2.58 -5.37 -12.88
N ILE A 168 -3.02 -4.43 -12.02
CA ILE A 168 -3.13 -4.66 -10.58
C ILE A 168 -4.19 -5.73 -10.26
N LEU A 169 -5.33 -5.69 -10.96
CA LEU A 169 -6.41 -6.66 -10.77
C LEU A 169 -6.01 -8.05 -11.27
N ALA A 170 -5.24 -8.15 -12.36
CA ALA A 170 -4.70 -9.41 -12.84
C ALA A 170 -3.76 -10.05 -11.81
N ASP A 171 -2.85 -9.26 -11.23
CA ASP A 171 -1.95 -9.71 -10.16
C ASP A 171 -2.72 -10.16 -8.90
N TRP A 172 -3.81 -9.46 -8.56
CA TRP A 172 -4.70 -9.83 -7.46
C TRP A 172 -5.43 -11.15 -7.72
N ILE A 173 -6.03 -11.33 -8.90
CA ILE A 173 -6.73 -12.57 -9.27
C ILE A 173 -5.75 -13.77 -9.27
N GLY A 174 -4.54 -13.58 -9.78
CA GLY A 174 -3.51 -14.61 -9.80
C GLY A 174 -3.07 -15.06 -8.40
N SER A 175 -3.35 -14.26 -7.37
CA SER A 175 -2.97 -14.51 -5.97
C SER A 175 -4.17 -14.62 -5.03
N ARG A 176 -5.37 -14.92 -5.55
CA ARG A 176 -6.65 -14.81 -4.81
C ARG A 176 -6.76 -15.77 -3.61
N GLU A 177 -5.92 -16.80 -3.54
CA GLU A 177 -5.90 -17.77 -2.43
C GLU A 177 -5.62 -17.13 -1.06
N VAL A 178 -4.98 -15.96 -1.03
CA VAL A 178 -4.64 -15.25 0.23
C VAL A 178 -5.84 -14.52 0.85
N GLY A 179 -6.92 -14.29 0.09
CA GLY A 179 -8.18 -13.72 0.59
C GLY A 179 -8.15 -12.24 1.00
N TYR A 180 -6.98 -11.65 1.22
CA TYR A 180 -6.82 -10.25 1.65
C TYR A 180 -5.70 -9.51 0.88
N PRO A 181 -5.84 -8.20 0.60
CA PRO A 181 -7.09 -7.43 0.61
C PRO A 181 -8.09 -7.90 -0.46
N ASP A 182 -9.39 -7.78 -0.18
CA ASP A 182 -10.43 -8.09 -1.16
C ASP A 182 -10.63 -6.91 -2.12
N LEU A 183 -10.39 -7.15 -3.42
CA LEU A 183 -10.60 -6.16 -4.49
C LEU A 183 -11.82 -6.50 -5.36
N SER A 184 -12.73 -7.34 -4.89
CA SER A 184 -13.90 -7.77 -5.65
C SER A 184 -14.74 -6.58 -6.14
N GLU A 185 -14.96 -5.56 -5.31
CA GLU A 185 -15.66 -4.33 -5.72
C GLU A 185 -14.93 -3.62 -6.87
N ALA A 186 -13.63 -3.38 -6.72
CA ALA A 186 -12.82 -2.72 -7.76
C ALA A 186 -12.84 -3.50 -9.08
N PHE A 187 -12.75 -4.84 -8.98
CA PHE A 187 -12.82 -5.73 -10.12
C PHE A 187 -14.16 -5.66 -10.85
N GLU A 188 -15.28 -5.71 -10.12
CA GLU A 188 -16.61 -5.65 -10.69
C GLU A 188 -16.84 -4.34 -11.46
N VAL A 189 -16.46 -3.22 -10.85
CA VAL A 189 -16.58 -1.89 -11.46
C VAL A 189 -15.70 -1.79 -12.72
N TRP A 190 -14.43 -2.22 -12.65
CA TRP A 190 -13.53 -2.23 -13.82
C TRP A 190 -14.06 -3.14 -14.94
N SER A 191 -14.53 -4.34 -14.60
CA SER A 191 -15.09 -5.31 -15.55
C SER A 191 -16.32 -4.75 -16.25
N TYR A 192 -17.22 -4.11 -15.49
CA TYR A 192 -18.41 -3.44 -16.05
C TYR A 192 -18.02 -2.31 -17.02
N ARG A 193 -17.12 -1.41 -16.60
CA ARG A 193 -16.63 -0.30 -17.43
C ARG A 193 -15.99 -0.80 -18.73
N SER A 194 -15.14 -1.82 -18.64
CA SER A 194 -14.46 -2.44 -19.78
C SER A 194 -15.43 -3.12 -20.75
N LYS A 195 -16.39 -3.92 -20.24
CA LYS A 195 -17.44 -4.54 -21.07
C LYS A 195 -18.31 -3.50 -21.76
N SER A 196 -18.66 -2.43 -21.04
CA SER A 196 -19.47 -1.33 -21.55
C SER A 196 -18.75 -0.56 -22.66
N ALA A 197 -17.46 -0.25 -22.48
CA ALA A 197 -16.62 0.40 -23.50
C ALA A 197 -16.50 -0.46 -24.76
N LYS A 198 -16.25 -1.78 -24.61
CA LYS A 198 -16.20 -2.72 -25.74
C LYS A 198 -17.50 -2.73 -26.55
N ARG A 199 -18.65 -2.71 -25.88
CA ARG A 199 -19.97 -2.72 -26.54
C ARG A 199 -20.16 -1.47 -27.42
N ARG A 200 -19.88 -0.29 -26.87
CA ARG A 200 -19.95 0.99 -27.60
C ARG A 200 -19.00 1.02 -28.80
N LEU A 201 -17.81 0.46 -28.67
CA LEU A 201 -16.86 0.35 -29.77
C LEU A 201 -17.40 -0.51 -30.91
N VAL A 202 -17.97 -1.68 -30.59
CA VAL A 202 -18.56 -2.59 -31.60
C VAL A 202 -19.78 -1.96 -32.27
N GLU A 203 -20.66 -1.31 -31.52
CA GLU A 203 -21.82 -0.59 -32.05
C GLU A 203 -21.41 0.56 -32.98
N GLY A 204 -20.40 1.35 -32.59
CA GLY A 204 -19.88 2.43 -33.42
C GLY A 204 -19.28 1.93 -34.74
N LEU A 205 -18.62 0.78 -34.74
CA LEU A 205 -18.07 0.16 -35.95
C LEU A 205 -19.17 -0.33 -36.91
N HIS A 206 -20.26 -0.91 -36.38
CA HIS A 206 -21.40 -1.34 -37.20
C HIS A 206 -22.17 -0.15 -37.80
N GLY A 207 -22.28 0.97 -37.07
CA GLY A 207 -22.90 2.19 -37.59
C GLY A 207 -22.16 2.79 -38.79
N HIS A 208 -20.83 2.68 -38.84
CA HIS A 208 -20.02 3.21 -39.96
C HIS A 208 -20.05 2.29 -41.20
N SER A 209 -20.26 0.98 -41.03
CA SER A 209 -20.40 0.06 -42.17
C SER A 209 -21.73 0.24 -42.91
N ASP A 210 -22.82 0.56 -42.21
CA ASP A 210 -24.13 0.75 -42.84
C ASP A 210 -24.22 2.09 -43.60
N GLU A 211 -23.52 3.13 -43.15
CA GLU A 211 -23.39 4.40 -43.89
C GLU A 211 -22.54 4.26 -45.16
N ALA A 212 -21.50 3.42 -45.16
CA ALA A 212 -20.63 3.21 -46.31
C ALA A 212 -21.27 2.38 -47.45
N ILE A 213 -22.31 1.59 -47.15
CA ILE A 213 -23.02 0.75 -48.14
C ILE A 213 -24.19 1.53 -48.79
N SER A 214 -24.57 2.68 -48.23
CA SER A 214 -25.68 3.52 -48.71
C SER A 214 -25.24 4.70 -49.61
N SER A 215 -23.99 4.72 -50.08
CA SER A 215 -23.44 5.78 -50.97
C SER A 215 -23.18 5.27 -52.39
#